data_AF-A0A1Z5TEB0-F1
#
_entry.id   AF-A0A1Z5TEB0-F1
#
_cell.length_a   1.000
_cell.length_b   1.000
_cell.length_c   1.000
_cell.angle_alpha   90.00
_cell.angle_beta   90.00
_cell.angle_gamma   90.00
#
_symmetry.space_group_name_H-M   'P 1'
#
loop_
_entity.id
_entity.type
_entity.pdbx_description
1 polymer ?
#
loop_
_entity_poly.entity_id
_entity_poly.type
_entity_poly.pdbx_seq_one_letter_code
_entity_poly.pdbx_strand_id
1 'polypeptide(L)'
;MKHTAQAVEVADQVFDEDQRKAALHVFGSASSPVGKYEQEYTWFLTFNEDGTKVKRMEEMIDSSYLAEFFKRLHDYVEVGGGNVKLGQTQ
;
A
#
# COMPACT_ATOMS: atom_id res chain seq x y z
N MET A 1 -14.16 -15.14 -10.30
CA MET A 1 -13.10 -14.23 -9.83
C MET A 1 -13.72 -13.29 -8.82
N LYS A 2 -13.31 -13.32 -7.54
CA LYS A 2 -13.75 -12.30 -6.57
C LYS A 2 -12.88 -11.07 -6.79
N HIS A 3 -13.49 -9.92 -7.07
CA HIS A 3 -12.80 -8.64 -7.15
C HIS A 3 -12.09 -8.40 -5.82
N THR A 4 -10.75 -8.39 -5.82
CA THR A 4 -9.97 -7.86 -4.70
C THR A 4 -10.28 -6.37 -4.62
N ALA A 5 -11.09 -5.98 -3.63
CA ALA A 5 -11.30 -4.58 -3.34
C ALA A 5 -9.97 -4.00 -2.85
N GLN A 6 -9.44 -3.06 -3.60
CA GLN A 6 -8.33 -2.18 -3.22
C GLN A 6 -8.86 -0.75 -3.27
N ALA A 7 -8.55 0.05 -2.25
CA ALA A 7 -8.88 1.46 -2.20
C ALA A 7 -7.69 2.25 -1.66
N VAL A 8 -7.58 3.49 -2.11
CA VAL A 8 -6.68 4.51 -1.55
C VAL A 8 -7.53 5.74 -1.32
N GLU A 9 -7.49 6.26 -0.10
CA GLU A 9 -8.22 7.45 0.31
C GLU A 9 -7.23 8.53 0.73
N VAL A 10 -7.37 9.73 0.17
CA VAL A 10 -6.58 10.90 0.56
C VAL A 10 -7.29 11.57 1.72
N ALA A 11 -6.64 11.60 2.89
CA ALA A 11 -7.17 12.24 4.09
C ALA A 11 -6.81 13.73 4.13
N ASP A 12 -5.60 14.09 3.69
CA ASP A 12 -5.13 15.47 3.60
C ASP A 12 -4.09 15.65 2.50
N GLN A 13 -3.90 16.88 2.04
CA GLN A 13 -3.00 17.21 0.93
C GLN A 13 -2.43 18.63 1.04
N VAL A 14 -1.15 18.75 0.70
CA VAL A 14 -0.44 20.03 0.57
C VAL A 14 0.22 20.11 -0.80
N PHE A 15 0.07 21.24 -1.49
CA PHE A 15 0.65 21.47 -2.81
C PHE A 15 1.70 22.59 -2.76
N ASP A 16 2.82 22.35 -3.44
CA ASP A 16 3.84 23.36 -3.76
C ASP A 16 3.95 23.42 -5.29
N GLU A 17 3.13 24.28 -5.89
CA GLU A 17 3.01 24.41 -7.34
C GLU A 17 4.30 24.93 -7.97
N ASP A 18 4.97 25.89 -7.33
CA ASP A 18 6.22 26.49 -7.79
C ASP A 18 7.32 25.43 -7.93
N GLN A 19 7.38 24.50 -6.98
CA GLN A 19 8.32 23.38 -6.99
C GLN A 19 7.80 22.13 -7.69
N ARG A 20 6.54 22.13 -8.15
CA ARG A 20 5.85 20.96 -8.74
C ARG A 20 5.92 19.75 -7.81
N LYS A 21 5.48 19.94 -6.56
CA LYS A 21 5.45 18.91 -5.53
C LYS A 21 4.09 18.84 -4.84
N ALA A 22 3.78 17.66 -4.31
CA ALA A 22 2.65 17.45 -3.42
C ALA A 22 3.06 16.54 -2.26
N ALA A 23 2.48 16.77 -1.08
CA ALA A 23 2.51 15.84 0.05
C ALA A 23 1.07 15.39 0.32
N LEU A 24 0.84 14.09 0.43
CA LEU A 24 -0.48 13.49 0.64
C LEU A 24 -0.44 12.61 1.88
N HIS A 25 -1.38 12.80 2.81
CA HIS A 25 -1.66 11.84 3.86
C HIS A 25 -2.74 10.88 3.35
N VAL A 26 -2.42 9.59 3.25
CA VAL A 26 -3.29 8.62 2.58
C VAL A 26 -3.47 7.33 3.38
N PHE A 27 -4.64 6.73 3.25
CA PHE A 27 -4.97 5.41 3.80
C PHE A 27 -5.22 4.45 2.64
N GLY A 28 -4.45 3.36 2.58
CA GLY A 28 -4.61 2.27 1.64
C GLY A 28 -5.30 1.08 2.29
N SER A 29 -6.24 0.46 1.59
CA SER A 29 -6.84 -0.80 2.01
C SER A 29 -6.89 -1.82 0.88
N ALA A 30 -6.70 -3.09 1.21
CA ALA A 30 -6.84 -4.19 0.28
C ALA A 30 -7.24 -5.50 0.97
N SER A 31 -7.78 -6.43 0.19
CA SER A 31 -7.91 -7.84 0.61
C SER A 31 -6.70 -8.64 0.15
N SER A 32 -6.11 -9.45 1.03
CA SER A 32 -4.99 -10.33 0.71
C SER A 32 -5.26 -11.77 1.17
N PRO A 33 -4.45 -12.76 0.71
CA PRO A 33 -4.54 -14.13 1.21
C PRO A 33 -4.28 -14.28 2.71
N VAL A 34 -3.64 -13.29 3.34
CA VAL A 34 -3.32 -13.27 4.78
C VAL A 34 -4.20 -12.32 5.58
N GLY A 35 -5.38 -12.02 5.03
CA GLY A 35 -6.37 -11.13 5.64
C GLY A 35 -6.35 -9.73 5.04
N LYS A 36 -6.99 -8.79 5.72
CA LYS A 36 -7.01 -7.38 5.31
C LYS A 36 -5.62 -6.76 5.40
N TYR A 37 -5.33 -5.92 4.41
CA TYR A 37 -4.23 -4.96 4.41
C TYR A 37 -4.82 -3.57 4.61
N GLU A 38 -4.35 -2.83 5.59
CA GLU A 38 -4.81 -1.49 5.98
C GLU A 38 -3.56 -0.70 6.37
N GLN A 39 -3.21 0.32 5.60
CA GLN A 39 -1.92 0.98 5.74
C GLN A 39 -2.05 2.49 5.63
N GLU A 40 -1.38 3.19 6.53
CA GLU A 40 -1.24 4.65 6.49
C GLU A 40 0.08 5.04 5.82
N TYR A 41 0.03 6.00 4.90
CA TYR A 41 1.20 6.52 4.21
C TYR A 41 1.20 8.05 4.25
N THR A 42 2.40 8.61 4.17
CA THR A 42 2.60 9.95 3.61
C THR A 42 3.34 9.81 2.30
N TRP A 43 2.75 10.30 1.22
CA TRP A 43 3.34 10.30 -0.12
C TRP A 43 3.87 11.69 -0.47
N PHE A 44 5.13 11.77 -0.86
CA PHE A 44 5.73 12.98 -1.41
C PHE A 44 5.94 12.77 -2.91
N LEU A 45 5.17 13.51 -3.70
CA LEU A 45 5.20 13.45 -5.16
C LEU A 45 6.00 14.61 -5.69
N THR A 46 6.92 14.34 -6.62
CA THR A 46 7.53 15.36 -7.46
C THR A 46 7.10 15.13 -8.90
N PHE A 47 6.62 16.17 -9.58
CA PHE A 47 6.14 16.10 -10.95
C PHE A 47 7.20 16.52 -11.97
N ASN A 48 7.02 16.12 -13.23
CA ASN A 48 7.80 16.61 -14.37
C ASN A 48 7.51 18.10 -14.65
N GLU A 49 8.23 18.71 -15.59
CA GLU A 49 8.19 20.16 -15.84
C GLU A 49 6.81 20.70 -16.20
N ASP A 50 6.02 19.94 -16.97
CA ASP A 50 4.65 20.31 -17.35
C ASP A 50 3.58 19.90 -16.31
N GLY A 51 3.99 19.27 -15.20
CA GLY A 51 3.09 18.85 -14.12
C GLY A 51 2.19 17.65 -14.44
N THR A 52 2.31 17.02 -15.61
CA THR A 52 1.37 15.96 -16.05
C THR A 52 1.72 14.55 -15.58
N LYS A 53 2.95 14.34 -15.09
CA LYS A 53 3.46 13.02 -14.66
C LYS A 53 4.23 13.13 -13.35
N VAL A 54 4.07 12.15 -12.48
CA VAL A 54 4.95 11.96 -11.32
C VAL A 54 6.31 11.45 -11.82
N LYS A 55 7.39 12.17 -11.52
CA LYS A 55 8.77 11.76 -11.83
C LYS A 55 9.49 11.11 -10.65
N ARG A 56 9.02 11.37 -9.43
CA ARG A 56 9.53 10.77 -8.20
C ARG A 56 8.39 10.66 -7.20
N MET A 57 8.34 9.52 -6.53
CA MET A 57 7.46 9.27 -5.40
C MET A 57 8.32 8.79 -4.25
N GLU A 58 8.16 9.41 -3.09
CA GLU A 58 8.78 8.99 -1.84
C GLU A 58 7.65 8.67 -0.86
N GLU A 59 7.77 7.56 -0.14
CA GLU A 59 6.73 7.08 0.75
C GLU A 59 7.29 6.97 2.16
N MET A 60 6.65 7.65 3.10
CA MET A 60 6.77 7.32 4.51
C MET A 60 5.61 6.42 4.88
N ILE A 61 5.92 5.29 5.51
CA ILE A 61 4.96 4.23 5.80
C ILE A 61 4.91 3.97 7.30
N ASP A 62 3.76 3.56 7.82
CA ASP A 62 3.71 2.89 9.13
C ASP A 62 4.42 1.54 9.03
N SER A 63 5.71 1.57 9.34
CA SER A 63 6.59 0.41 9.33
C SER A 63 6.22 -0.65 10.37
N SER A 64 5.53 -0.27 11.46
CA SER A 64 5.12 -1.22 12.50
C SER A 64 4.03 -2.13 11.96
N TYR A 65 2.99 -1.55 11.36
CA TYR A 65 1.96 -2.32 10.67
C TYR A 65 2.55 -3.19 9.56
N LEU A 66 3.43 -2.61 8.74
CA LEU A 66 3.99 -3.33 7.60
C LEU A 66 4.82 -4.54 8.05
N ALA A 67 5.59 -4.44 9.14
CA ALA A 67 6.33 -5.56 9.71
C ALA A 67 5.41 -6.70 10.16
N GLU A 68 4.30 -6.38 10.84
CA GLU A 68 3.31 -7.39 11.26
C GLU A 68 2.59 -8.04 10.07
N PHE A 69 2.27 -7.26 9.03
CA PHE A 69 1.71 -7.79 7.81
C PHE A 69 2.68 -8.72 7.08
N PHE A 70 3.95 -8.34 6.94
CA PHE A 70 4.97 -9.18 6.32
C PHE A 70 5.23 -10.48 7.07
N LYS A 71 5.13 -10.48 8.40
CA LYS A 71 5.21 -11.72 9.17
C LYS A 71 4.12 -12.71 8.76
N ARG A 72 2.86 -12.26 8.69
CA ARG A 72 1.73 -13.10 8.24
C ARG A 72 1.92 -13.58 6.81
N LEU A 73 2.39 -12.69 5.93
CA LEU A 73 2.66 -13.02 4.53
C LEU A 73 3.77 -14.05 4.38
N HIS A 74 4.85 -13.90 5.15
CA HIS A 74 5.95 -14.86 5.21
C HIS A 74 5.44 -16.25 5.62
N ASP A 75 4.70 -16.35 6.73
CA ASP A 75 4.15 -17.63 7.22
C ASP A 75 3.24 -18.30 6.17
N TYR A 76 2.45 -17.53 5.43
CA TYR A 76 1.62 -18.03 4.33
C TYR A 76 2.44 -18.56 3.14
N VAL A 77 3.56 -17.90 2.81
CA VAL A 77 4.44 -18.34 1.73
C VAL A 77 5.17 -19.62 2.12
N GLU A 78 5.65 -19.73 3.36
CA GLU A 78 6.33 -20.93 3.88
C GLU A 78 5.46 -22.18 3.80
N VAL A 79 4.15 -22.07 4.00
CA VAL A 79 3.23 -23.20 3.87
C VAL A 79 2.83 -23.54 2.43
N GLY A 80 3.32 -22.80 1.43
CA GLY A 80 3.13 -23.11 0.01
C GLY A 80 2.26 -22.12 -0.77
N GLY A 81 1.95 -20.95 -0.21
CA GLY A 81 1.43 -19.76 -0.89
C GLY A 81 0.48 -20.02 -2.06
N GLY A 82 -0.83 -20.06 -1.81
CA GLY A 82 -1.86 -20.20 -2.86
C GLY A 82 -2.00 -21.61 -3.44
N ASN A 83 -1.01 -22.49 -3.20
CA ASN A 83 -1.08 -23.91 -3.57
C ASN A 83 -1.59 -24.81 -2.43
N VAL A 84 -1.83 -24.24 -1.23
CA VAL A 84 -2.48 -24.95 -0.13
C VAL A 84 -3.99 -24.91 -0.33
N LYS A 85 -4.62 -26.06 -0.51
CA LYS A 85 -6.08 -26.15 -0.45
C LYS A 85 -6.51 -25.78 0.97
N LEU A 86 -7.30 -24.71 1.10
CA LEU A 86 -8.02 -24.35 2.32
C LEU A 86 -8.70 -25.61 2.89
N GLY A 87 -8.21 -26.10 4.05
CA GLY A 87 -8.82 -27.23 4.76
C GLY A 87 -7.93 -28.44 5.04
N GLN A 88 -6.62 -28.41 4.78
CA GLN A 88 -5.72 -29.48 5.25
C GLN A 88 -4.80 -28.98 6.36
N THR A 89 -5.39 -28.80 7.54
CA THR A 89 -4.66 -28.89 8.81
C THR A 89 -5.49 -29.73 9.75
N GLN A 90 -5.35 -31.05 9.58
CA GLN A 90 -5.25 -32.10 10.59
C GLN A 90 -5.05 -33.44 9.88
#